data_AF-A0AAJ3FVN7-F1
#
_entry.id   AF-A0AAJ3FVN7-F1
#
_cell.length_a   1.000
_cell.length_b   1.000
_cell.length_c   1.000
_cell.angle_alpha   90.00
_cell.angle_beta   90.00
_cell.angle_gamma   90.00
#
_symmetry.space_group_name_H-M   'P 1'
#
loop_
_entity.id
_entity.type
_entity.pdbx_description
1 polymer ?
#
loop_
_entity_poly.entity_id
_entity_poly.type
_entity_poly.pdbx_seq_one_letter_code
_entity_poly.pdbx_strand_id
1 'polypeptide(L)'
;MSHNCAYVRQHYKVPAEIGRRVIAYGKPGVILADLGQYIGVVLDGDPKKRIGNYHPTHEMQYDENGRDAATQRVAGPTVQT
;
A
#
# COMPACT_ATOMS: atom_id res chain seq x y z
N MET A 1 20.61 -6.42 5.44
CA MET A 1 19.76 -6.32 4.24
C MET A 1 18.38 -5.84 4.67
N SER A 2 17.93 -4.65 4.24
CA SER A 2 16.55 -4.22 4.45
C SER A 2 15.65 -4.96 3.46
N HIS A 3 15.08 -6.08 3.90
CA HIS A 3 14.14 -6.87 3.11
C HIS A 3 12.81 -6.13 3.05
N ASN A 4 12.71 -5.11 2.18
CA ASN A 4 11.58 -4.20 1.95
C ASN A 4 10.23 -4.93 1.80
N CYS A 5 9.69 -5.44 2.91
CA CYS A 5 8.57 -6.35 2.99
C CYS A 5 8.63 -7.49 1.96
N ALA A 6 9.83 -8.04 1.70
CA ALA A 6 10.04 -8.98 0.60
C ALA A 6 9.25 -10.29 0.77
N TYR A 7 9.10 -10.76 2.02
CA TYR A 7 8.24 -11.90 2.33
C TYR A 7 6.77 -11.56 2.03
N VAL A 8 6.28 -10.43 2.54
CA VAL A 8 4.91 -9.97 2.35
C VAL A 8 4.56 -9.81 0.87
N ARG A 9 5.44 -9.18 0.09
CA ARG A 9 5.27 -8.96 -1.35
C ARG A 9 5.19 -10.28 -2.12
N GLN A 10 6.04 -11.24 -1.79
CA GLN A 10 6.07 -12.54 -2.47
C GLN A 10 4.92 -13.45 -2.04
N HIS A 11 4.58 -13.44 -0.74
CA HIS A 11 3.59 -14.33 -0.15
C HIS A 11 2.15 -13.84 -0.36
N TYR A 12 1.88 -12.57 -0.04
CA TYR A 12 0.54 -11.99 -0.13
C TYR A 12 0.29 -11.22 -1.43
N LYS A 13 1.32 -11.04 -2.29
CA LYS A 13 1.24 -10.31 -3.57
C LYS A 13 0.74 -8.87 -3.44
N VAL A 14 0.99 -8.23 -2.30
CA VAL A 14 0.66 -6.81 -2.07
C VAL A 14 1.88 -5.92 -2.31
N PRO A 15 1.72 -4.67 -2.78
CA PRO A 15 2.81 -3.74 -3.00
C PRO A 15 3.27 -3.07 -1.69
N ALA A 16 3.50 -3.85 -0.63
CA ALA A 16 3.95 -3.35 0.66
C ALA A 16 5.43 -2.94 0.59
N GLU A 17 5.74 -1.68 0.89
CA GLU A 17 7.10 -1.14 0.87
C GLU A 17 7.31 -0.13 2.00
N ILE A 18 8.49 -0.15 2.63
CA ILE A 18 8.87 0.86 3.62
C ILE A 18 8.88 2.25 2.98
N GLY A 19 8.22 3.20 3.62
CA GLY A 19 7.97 4.55 3.11
C GLY A 19 6.69 4.68 2.28
N ARG A 20 5.96 3.58 2.01
CA ARG A 20 4.72 3.63 1.23
C ARG A 20 3.54 4.13 2.06
N ARG A 21 2.72 4.98 1.45
CA ARG A 21 1.44 5.43 2.00
C ARG A 21 0.38 4.34 1.87
N VAL A 22 -0.34 4.10 2.95
CA VAL A 22 -1.42 3.11 3.03
C VAL A 22 -2.56 3.67 3.87
N ILE A 23 -3.76 3.14 3.69
CA ILE A 23 -4.90 3.38 4.55
C ILE A 23 -5.17 2.09 5.33
N ALA A 24 -4.90 2.12 6.63
CA ALA A 24 -5.09 1.00 7.54
C ALA A 24 -6.33 1.26 8.39
N TYR A 25 -7.34 0.38 8.32
CA TYR A 25 -8.58 0.54 9.09
C TYR A 25 -9.28 1.89 8.88
N GLY A 26 -9.32 2.35 7.62
CA GLY A 26 -9.87 3.66 7.24
C GLY A 26 -9.02 4.86 7.69
N LYS A 27 -7.85 4.65 8.29
CA LYS A 27 -6.95 5.71 8.76
C LYS A 27 -5.70 5.78 7.88
N PRO A 28 -5.32 6.97 7.38
CA PRO A 28 -4.11 7.12 6.57
C PRO A 28 -2.86 6.90 7.42
N GLY A 29 -1.87 6.23 6.85
CA GLY A 29 -0.61 5.90 7.48
C GLY A 29 0.52 5.62 6.49
N VAL A 30 1.69 5.31 7.04
CA VAL A 30 2.92 5.00 6.28
C VAL A 30 3.55 3.74 6.84
N ILE A 31 3.94 2.81 5.96
CA ILE A 31 4.71 1.63 6.37
C ILE A 31 6.13 2.10 6.74
N LEU A 32 6.56 1.87 7.97
CA LEU A 32 7.90 2.27 8.44
C LEU A 32 8.74 1.11 8.96
N ALA A 33 8.14 -0.06 9.20
CA ALA A 33 8.88 -1.25 9.60
C ALA A 33 8.35 -2.50 8.88
N ASP A 34 9.26 -3.41 8.57
CA ASP A 34 8.94 -4.77 8.15
C ASP A 34 8.99 -5.68 9.38
N LEU A 35 7.91 -6.41 9.65
CA LEU A 35 7.79 -7.32 10.79
C LEU A 35 7.57 -8.76 10.30
N GLY A 36 8.05 -9.08 9.10
CA GLY A 36 7.97 -10.41 8.49
C GLY A 36 6.58 -10.72 7.95
N GLN A 37 5.70 -11.27 8.81
CA GLN A 37 4.31 -11.58 8.44
C GLN A 37 3.37 -10.37 8.60
N TYR A 38 3.82 -9.36 9.34
CA TYR A 38 3.09 -8.13 9.59
C TYR A 38 3.86 -6.94 9.01
N ILE A 39 3.13 -5.86 8.72
CA ILE A 39 3.70 -4.58 8.33
C ILE A 39 3.54 -3.59 9.47
N GLY A 40 4.62 -2.87 9.77
CA GLY A 40 4.64 -1.81 10.76
C GLY A 40 4.15 -0.51 10.16
N VAL A 41 2.90 -0.12 10.43
CA VAL A 41 2.32 1.12 9.90
C VAL A 41 2.21 2.16 11.01
N VAL A 42 2.64 3.37 10.70
CA VAL A 42 2.43 4.54 11.54
C VAL A 42 1.29 5.35 10.98
N LEU A 43 0.24 5.56 11.78
CA LEU A 43 -0.88 6.40 11.40
C LEU A 43 -0.49 7.88 11.45
N ASP A 44 -0.92 8.66 10.46
CA ASP A 44 -0.57 10.08 10.35
C ASP A 44 -1.14 10.90 11.52
N GLY A 45 -2.32 10.52 11.99
CA GLY A 45 -2.99 11.14 13.14
C GLY A 45 -2.47 10.71 14.52
N ASP A 46 -1.46 9.82 14.61
CA ASP A 46 -0.90 9.40 15.88
C ASP A 46 0.21 10.37 16.34
N PRO A 47 0.03 11.13 17.44
CA PRO A 47 0.99 12.15 17.88
C PRO A 47 2.32 11.54 18.35
N LYS A 48 2.33 10.25 18.71
CA LYS A 48 3.52 9.52 19.14
C LYS A 48 4.18 8.74 18.00
N LYS A 49 3.60 8.79 16.80
CA LYS A 49 4.07 8.07 15.61
C LYS A 49 4.37 6.60 15.90
N ARG A 50 3.51 5.94 16.68
CA ARG A 50 3.74 4.55 17.10
C ARG A 50 3.57 3.62 15.90
N ILE A 51 4.51 2.70 15.73
CA ILE A 51 4.44 1.64 14.74
C ILE A 51 3.43 0.60 15.25
N GLY A 52 2.29 0.50 14.59
CA GLY A 52 1.31 -0.54 14.83
C GLY A 52 1.61 -1.78 13.99
N ASN A 53 1.37 -2.96 14.55
CA ASN A 53 1.42 -4.22 13.82
C ASN A 53 0.12 -4.38 13.03
N TYR A 54 0.21 -4.36 11.71
CA TYR A 54 -0.96 -4.56 10.85
C TYR A 54 -0.76 -5.72 9.89
N HIS A 55 -1.85 -6.43 9.58
CA HIS A 55 -1.82 -7.52 8.61
C HIS A 55 -1.88 -6.95 7.19
N PRO A 56 -0.99 -7.37 6.28
CA PRO A 56 -0.86 -6.77 4.95
C PRO A 56 -2.11 -6.91 4.06
N THR A 57 -2.97 -7.88 4.32
CA THR A 57 -4.19 -8.11 3.52
C THR A 57 -5.49 -7.72 4.22
N HIS A 58 -5.45 -7.34 5.50
CA HIS A 58 -6.65 -7.12 6.29
C HIS A 58 -6.92 -5.63 6.45
N GLU A 59 -8.04 -5.16 5.88
CA GLU A 59 -8.48 -3.76 5.95
C GLU A 59 -7.36 -2.75 5.61
N MET A 60 -6.56 -3.11 4.60
CA MET A 60 -5.43 -2.34 4.09
C MET A 60 -5.73 -1.90 2.66
N GLN A 61 -5.57 -0.61 2.40
CA GLN A 61 -5.55 -0.07 1.04
C GLN A 61 -4.16 0.49 0.79
N TYR A 62 -3.53 0.02 -0.27
CA TYR A 62 -2.24 0.51 -0.70
C TYR A 62 -2.49 1.63 -1.71
N ASP A 63 -1.88 2.81 -1.51
CA ASP A 63 -2.02 3.89 -2.46
C ASP A 63 -1.41 3.45 -3.81
N GLU A 64 -2.26 3.40 -4.83
CA GLU A 64 -1.96 2.87 -6.17
C GLU A 64 -1.21 3.90 -7.03
N ASN A 65 -0.85 5.09 -6.49
CA ASN A 65 -0.14 6.14 -7.24
C ASN A 65 1.36 5.87 -7.48
N GLY A 66 1.78 4.60 -7.50
CA GLY A 66 2.89 4.19 -8.34
C GLY A 66 2.32 3.98 -9.74
N ARG A 67 2.36 5.01 -10.58
CA ARG A 67 1.74 5.06 -11.92
C ARG A 67 1.98 3.78 -12.75
N ASP A 68 0.96 2.94 -12.83
CA ASP A 68 0.68 2.06 -13.97
C ASP A 68 -0.79 2.17 -14.37
N ALA A 69 -1.34 3.38 -14.39
CA ALA A 69 -2.61 3.69 -15.05
C ALA A 69 -2.40 3.73 -16.57
N ALA A 70 -2.07 2.58 -17.17
CA ALA A 70 -1.97 2.38 -18.61
C ALA A 70 -2.85 1.23 -19.09
N THR A 71 -4.08 1.12 -18.60
CA THR A 71 -5.25 0.59 -19.33
C THR A 71 -6.47 0.84 -18.42
N GLN A 72 -7.29 1.85 -18.66
CA GLN A 72 -8.37 1.76 -19.63
C GLN A 72 -8.77 3.19 -20.01
N ARG A 73 -8.21 3.68 -21.12
CA ARG A 73 -8.90 4.75 -21.86
C ARG A 73 -10.01 4.09 -22.64
N VAL A 74 -11.24 4.45 -22.29
CA VAL A 74 -12.48 4.22 -23.02
C VAL A 74 -12.27 4.42 -24.52
N ALA A 75 -12.22 3.33 -25.28
CA ALA A 75 -12.36 3.37 -26.73
C ALA A 75 -13.86 3.43 -27.04
N GLY A 76 -14.46 4.61 -26.93
CA GLY A 76 -15.69 4.91 -27.64
C GLY A 76 -15.31 5.34 -29.06
N PRO A 77 -15.69 4.63 -30.13
CA PRO A 77 -15.47 5.14 -31.47
C PRO A 77 -16.40 6.34 -31.68
N THR A 78 -15.81 7.53 -31.76
CA THR A 78 -16.49 8.70 -32.33
C THR A 78 -16.84 8.37 -33.78
N VAL A 79 -18.13 8.25 -34.06
CA VAL A 79 -18.70 8.27 -35.40
C VAL A 79 -18.26 9.57 -36.07
N GLN A 80 -17.49 9.49 -37.15
CA GLN A 80 -17.30 10.58 -38.08
C GLN A 80 -17.99 10.23 -39.39
N THR A 81 -18.98 11.07 -39.70
CA THR A 81 -19.65 11.36 -40.98
C THR A 81 -20.55 10.29 -41.59
#